data_AF-A0A920FAK6-F1
#
_entry.id   AF-A0A920FAK6-F1
#
_cell.length_a   1.000
_cell.length_b   1.000
_cell.length_c   1.000
_cell.angle_alpha   90.00
_cell.angle_beta   90.00
_cell.angle_gamma   90.00
#
_symmetry.space_group_name_H-M   'P 1'
#
loop_
_entity.id
_entity.type
_entity.pdbx_description
1 polymer ?
#
loop_
_entity_poly.entity_id
_entity_poly.type
_entity_poly.pdbx_seq_one_letter_code
_entity_poly.pdbx_strand_id
1 'polypeptide(L)'
;MAEIVARLNEVGASAVVFDMVFSQPDRLSPKSLRQMLPNRPEFAEARKGLLAIPDNDELFAQTVDGSYVVTGFALTGTETSGPTPEIKAGFAENGDRAAPYLPAYAGAMKVLTNIEVKAAGNGALNAIPESDGVYRRIPMFMTLKDKIYPSLVAESLRVAQDASTFIIRAVGASGEEGFGETGLVGFKVGAVTVPTDENGQIWVRFTGDIPDRYVPAWQLLEGKAPAEKLEGHIVLIGTSAAALKDLRATPLNPAAAGVSYMQRHSKQY
;
A
#
# COMPACT_ATOMS: atom_id res chain seq x y z
N MET A 1 -12.58 8.27 6.05
CA MET A 1 -11.93 7.01 5.62
C MET A 1 -12.76 5.79 5.98
N ALA A 2 -13.24 5.64 7.23
CA ALA A 2 -14.12 4.55 7.62
C ALA A 2 -15.30 4.34 6.65
N GLU A 3 -16.07 5.39 6.36
CA GLU A 3 -17.22 5.30 5.45
C GLU A 3 -16.83 4.91 4.01
N ILE A 4 -15.69 5.38 3.51
CA ILE A 4 -15.18 4.99 2.18
C ILE A 4 -14.92 3.47 2.14
N VAL A 5 -14.27 2.92 3.17
CA VAL A 5 -14.02 1.47 3.25
C VAL A 5 -15.34 0.70 3.32
N ALA A 6 -16.27 1.13 4.17
CA ALA A 6 -17.58 0.49 4.28
C ALA A 6 -18.30 0.43 2.92
N ARG A 7 -18.35 1.55 2.18
CA ARG A 7 -18.94 1.60 0.84
C ARG A 7 -18.24 0.71 -0.18
N LEU A 8 -16.90 0.70 -0.20
CA LEU A 8 -16.15 -0.14 -1.14
C LEU A 8 -16.34 -1.63 -0.84
N ASN A 9 -16.45 -2.02 0.42
CA ASN A 9 -16.79 -3.38 0.81
C ASN A 9 -18.21 -3.74 0.39
N GLU A 10 -19.19 -2.84 0.61
CA GLU A 10 -20.59 -3.04 0.17
C GLU A 10 -20.68 -3.26 -1.35
N VAL A 11 -19.88 -2.53 -2.13
CA VAL A 11 -19.84 -2.63 -3.61
C VAL A 11 -19.02 -3.84 -4.09
N GLY A 12 -18.27 -4.51 -3.22
CA GLY A 12 -17.51 -5.72 -3.57
C GLY A 12 -16.15 -5.45 -4.21
N ALA A 13 -15.45 -4.40 -3.81
CA ALA A 13 -14.05 -4.21 -4.18
C ALA A 13 -13.19 -5.40 -3.71
N SER A 14 -12.29 -5.91 -4.56
CA SER A 14 -11.43 -7.05 -4.22
C SER A 14 -10.33 -6.70 -3.21
N ALA A 15 -9.89 -5.44 -3.21
CA ALA A 15 -9.02 -4.89 -2.19
C ALA A 15 -9.16 -3.37 -2.15
N VAL A 16 -9.00 -2.79 -0.95
CA VAL A 16 -8.97 -1.35 -0.73
C VAL A 16 -7.57 -0.95 -0.26
N VAL A 17 -6.85 -0.20 -1.08
CA VAL A 17 -5.42 0.03 -0.91
C VAL A 17 -5.17 1.50 -0.59
N PHE A 18 -4.52 1.79 0.52
CA PHE A 18 -4.15 3.15 0.88
C PHE A 18 -2.73 3.49 0.43
N ASP A 19 -2.61 4.33 -0.59
CA ASP A 19 -1.35 4.94 -1.05
C ASP A 19 -1.02 6.18 -0.20
N MET A 20 -0.93 5.96 1.12
CA MET A 20 -0.58 6.96 2.13
C MET A 20 -0.23 6.27 3.45
N VAL A 21 0.49 6.97 4.32
CA VAL A 21 0.81 6.46 5.66
C VAL A 21 0.00 7.19 6.72
N PHE A 22 -0.86 6.46 7.44
CA PHE A 22 -1.52 6.97 8.65
C PHE A 22 -0.58 6.85 9.84
N SER A 23 0.48 7.67 9.90
CA SER A 23 1.53 7.56 10.93
C SER A 23 1.23 8.36 12.20
N GLN A 24 0.20 9.20 12.18
CA GLN A 24 -0.17 10.07 13.29
C GLN A 24 -1.69 10.01 13.53
N PRO A 25 -2.14 10.16 14.78
CA PRO A 25 -3.56 10.29 15.08
C PRO A 25 -4.21 11.43 14.32
N ASP A 26 -5.46 11.24 13.91
CA ASP A 26 -6.25 12.29 13.29
C ASP A 26 -6.40 13.48 14.25
N ARG A 27 -5.89 14.64 13.82
CA ARG A 27 -5.88 15.87 14.61
C ARG A 27 -7.29 16.42 14.80
N LEU A 28 -8.23 16.03 13.95
CA LEU A 28 -9.64 16.39 14.02
C LEU A 28 -10.49 15.30 14.70
N SER A 29 -9.88 14.22 15.21
CA SER A 29 -10.61 13.24 16.00
C SER A 29 -11.11 13.85 17.31
N PRO A 30 -12.25 13.40 17.85
CA PRO A 30 -12.77 13.92 19.12
C PRO A 30 -11.76 13.86 20.27
N LYS A 31 -10.94 12.80 20.37
CA LYS A 31 -9.90 12.68 21.40
C LYS A 31 -8.81 13.74 21.24
N SER A 32 -8.35 13.99 20.02
CA SER A 32 -7.36 15.02 19.69
C SER A 32 -7.90 16.42 19.93
N LEU A 33 -9.11 16.73 19.46
CA LEU A 33 -9.77 18.02 19.66
C LEU A 33 -9.96 18.33 21.15
N ARG A 34 -10.31 17.32 21.96
CA ARG A 34 -10.45 17.48 23.42
C ARG A 34 -9.16 17.94 24.07
N GLN A 35 -8.00 17.44 23.61
CA GLN A 35 -6.69 17.83 24.13
C GLN A 35 -6.27 19.23 23.69
N MET A 36 -6.77 19.71 22.54
CA MET A 36 -6.51 21.06 22.04
C MET A 36 -7.33 22.14 22.76
N LEU A 37 -8.50 21.80 23.31
CA LEU A 37 -9.34 22.76 24.02
C LEU A 37 -8.68 23.24 25.34
N PRO A 38 -8.59 24.55 25.59
CA PRO A 38 -8.00 25.08 26.82
C PRO A 38 -8.69 24.54 28.07
N ASN A 39 -7.93 24.13 29.09
CA ASN A 39 -8.47 23.62 30.34
C ASN A 39 -9.06 24.75 31.23
N ARG A 40 -10.12 25.37 30.74
CA ARG A 40 -10.90 26.41 31.43
C ARG A 40 -12.37 26.00 31.55
N PRO A 41 -13.13 26.54 32.53
CA PRO A 41 -14.52 26.18 32.76
C PRO A 41 -15.43 26.39 31.54
N GLU A 42 -15.20 27.44 30.74
CA GLU A 42 -16.01 27.74 29.55
C GLU A 42 -15.99 26.64 28.47
N PHE A 43 -14.97 25.77 28.48
CA PHE A 43 -14.83 24.66 27.54
C PHE A 43 -15.17 23.29 28.16
N ALA A 44 -15.64 23.24 29.41
CA ALA A 44 -15.89 21.98 30.11
C ALA A 44 -16.96 21.12 29.42
N GLU A 45 -18.09 21.73 29.03
CA GLU A 45 -19.17 21.02 28.32
C GLU A 45 -18.74 20.55 26.93
N ALA A 46 -17.98 21.37 26.19
CA ALA A 46 -17.44 20.97 24.90
C ALA A 46 -16.49 19.76 25.02
N ARG A 47 -15.58 19.77 26.01
CA ARG A 47 -14.70 18.61 26.28
C ARG A 47 -15.48 17.35 26.66
N LYS A 48 -16.58 17.50 27.42
CA LYS A 48 -17.45 16.38 27.80
C LYS A 48 -18.23 15.85 26.60
N GLY A 49 -18.78 16.74 25.76
CA GLY A 49 -19.49 16.37 24.53
C GLY A 49 -18.62 15.58 23.56
N LEU A 50 -17.34 15.95 23.41
CA LEU A 50 -16.38 15.23 22.56
C LEU A 50 -16.14 13.77 23.01
N LEU A 51 -16.33 13.43 24.28
CA LEU A 51 -16.22 12.05 24.75
C LEU A 51 -17.37 11.15 24.32
N ALA A 52 -18.52 11.73 23.94
CA ALA A 52 -19.66 10.98 23.44
C ALA A 52 -19.56 10.67 21.93
N ILE A 53 -18.60 11.30 21.23
CA ILE A 53 -18.40 11.10 19.79
C ILE A 53 -17.33 10.02 19.59
N PRO A 54 -17.59 8.99 18.76
CA PRO A 54 -16.59 7.96 18.44
C PRO A 54 -15.31 8.58 17.87
N ASP A 55 -14.16 8.02 18.24
CA ASP A 55 -12.88 8.46 17.69
C ASP A 55 -12.72 8.01 16.23
N ASN A 56 -12.26 8.92 15.37
CA ASN A 56 -12.15 8.68 13.93
C ASN A 56 -11.19 7.54 13.60
N ASP A 57 -10.03 7.46 14.28
CA ASP A 57 -9.05 6.42 14.04
C ASP A 57 -9.54 5.07 14.56
N GLU A 58 -10.30 5.06 15.67
CA GLU A 58 -10.94 3.86 16.18
C GLU A 58 -12.05 3.36 15.28
N LEU A 59 -12.91 4.24 14.77
CA LEU A 59 -13.96 3.89 13.82
C LEU A 59 -13.36 3.37 12.51
N PHE A 60 -12.29 4.00 12.04
CA PHE A 60 -11.58 3.54 10.85
C PHE A 60 -10.95 2.16 11.09
N ALA A 61 -10.22 1.97 12.19
CA ALA A 61 -9.67 0.68 12.57
C ALA A 61 -10.75 -0.42 12.67
N GLN A 62 -11.92 -0.12 13.25
CA GLN A 62 -13.04 -1.06 13.32
C GLN A 62 -13.58 -1.44 11.95
N THR A 63 -13.63 -0.50 11.01
CA THR A 63 -14.10 -0.77 9.64
C THR A 63 -13.08 -1.56 8.83
N VAL A 64 -11.78 -1.35 9.10
CA VAL A 64 -10.69 -2.13 8.50
C VAL A 64 -10.73 -3.59 8.94
N ASP A 65 -11.18 -3.86 10.16
CA ASP A 65 -11.33 -5.22 10.71
C ASP A 65 -12.22 -6.10 9.82
N GLY A 66 -11.74 -7.27 9.43
CA GLY A 66 -12.46 -8.19 8.56
C GLY A 66 -12.64 -7.73 7.11
N SER A 67 -11.97 -6.65 6.68
CA SER A 67 -12.02 -6.13 5.32
C SER A 67 -10.74 -6.42 4.53
N TYR A 68 -10.81 -6.43 3.20
CA TYR A 68 -9.64 -6.58 2.31
C TYR A 68 -8.83 -5.27 2.17
N VAL A 69 -8.54 -4.62 3.30
CA VAL A 69 -7.78 -3.38 3.34
C VAL A 69 -6.28 -3.65 3.38
N VAL A 70 -5.53 -2.92 2.55
CA VAL A 70 -4.07 -2.88 2.56
C VAL A 70 -3.59 -1.50 2.97
N THR A 71 -2.84 -1.44 4.08
CA THR A 71 -2.22 -0.20 4.56
C THR A 71 -0.83 0.01 3.97
N GLY A 72 -0.44 1.28 3.83
CA GLY A 72 0.90 1.69 3.42
C GLY A 72 1.79 2.05 4.60
N PHE A 73 3.06 1.69 4.52
CA PHE A 73 4.14 2.23 5.35
C PHE A 73 5.32 2.69 4.47
N ALA A 74 6.20 3.51 5.02
CA ALA A 74 7.39 3.97 4.30
C ALA A 74 8.67 3.44 4.95
N LEU A 75 9.60 2.91 4.16
CA LEU A 75 10.94 2.54 4.59
C LEU A 75 11.91 3.71 4.45
N THR A 76 12.88 3.80 5.37
CA THR A 76 13.86 4.89 5.46
C THR A 76 15.28 4.36 5.47
N GLY A 77 16.21 5.09 4.83
CA GLY A 77 17.63 4.76 4.83
C GLY A 77 18.32 5.00 6.19
N THR A 78 17.67 5.73 7.09
CA THR A 78 18.12 5.95 8.47
C THR A 78 17.36 5.05 9.43
N GLU A 79 18.03 4.56 10.47
CA GLU A 79 17.38 3.84 11.55
C GLU A 79 16.29 4.70 12.21
N THR A 80 15.16 4.07 12.54
CA THR A 80 14.10 4.70 13.33
C THR A 80 13.98 4.00 14.67
N SER A 81 13.58 4.76 15.70
CA SER A 81 13.21 4.21 17.00
C SER A 81 11.79 3.65 16.95
N GLY A 82 11.55 2.56 17.67
CA GLY A 82 10.24 1.91 17.76
C GLY A 82 10.11 0.61 16.97
N PRO A 83 8.91 0.02 16.96
CA PRO A 83 8.66 -1.26 16.30
C PRO A 83 8.69 -1.12 14.77
N THR A 84 9.13 -2.19 14.11
CA THR A 84 9.03 -2.30 12.65
C THR A 84 7.57 -2.53 12.22
N PRO A 85 7.19 -2.22 10.97
CA PRO A 85 5.87 -2.54 10.43
C PRO A 85 5.57 -4.05 10.54
N GLU A 86 4.29 -4.41 10.65
CA GLU A 86 3.89 -5.82 10.64
C GLU A 86 3.98 -6.42 9.24
N ILE A 87 4.50 -7.65 9.16
CA ILE A 87 4.49 -8.46 7.96
C ILE A 87 3.24 -9.34 8.01
N LYS A 88 2.30 -9.12 7.08
CA LYS A 88 1.05 -9.90 6.99
C LYS A 88 1.17 -11.12 6.08
N ALA A 89 2.11 -11.10 5.15
CA ALA A 89 2.33 -12.18 4.19
C ALA A 89 3.31 -13.26 4.71
N GLY A 90 3.07 -14.50 4.31
CA GLY A 90 4.09 -15.55 4.36
C GLY A 90 5.10 -15.41 3.22
N PHE A 91 6.32 -15.90 3.43
CA PHE A 91 7.36 -15.95 2.41
C PHE A 91 7.96 -17.36 2.32
N ALA A 92 8.08 -17.86 1.10
CA ALA A 92 8.85 -19.03 0.75
C ALA A 92 9.87 -18.63 -0.33
N GLU A 93 11.08 -19.14 -0.22
CA GLU A 93 12.15 -18.91 -1.19
C GLU A 93 12.45 -20.23 -1.92
N ASN A 94 12.65 -20.13 -3.23
CA ASN A 94 13.14 -21.23 -4.06
C ASN A 94 14.40 -20.75 -4.77
N GLY A 95 15.48 -21.52 -4.65
CA GLY A 95 16.83 -21.12 -5.08
C GLY A 95 17.59 -20.40 -3.97
N ASP A 96 18.50 -19.50 -4.37
CA ASP A 96 19.27 -18.67 -3.46
C ASP A 96 18.40 -17.79 -2.54
N ARG A 97 19.02 -17.32 -1.45
CA ARG A 97 18.40 -16.35 -0.54
C ARG A 97 18.14 -15.04 -1.29
N ALA A 98 16.91 -14.52 -1.18
CA ALA A 98 16.46 -13.32 -1.87
C ALA A 98 17.01 -12.03 -1.27
N ALA A 99 17.11 -11.97 0.07
CA ALA A 99 17.43 -10.75 0.80
C ALA A 99 18.67 -9.98 0.30
N PRO A 100 19.80 -10.61 -0.08
CA PRO A 100 20.97 -9.91 -0.62
C PRO A 100 20.74 -9.15 -1.93
N TYR A 101 19.72 -9.51 -2.70
CA TYR A 101 19.39 -8.90 -4.00
C TYR A 101 18.33 -7.80 -3.90
N LEU A 102 17.69 -7.66 -2.74
CA LEU A 102 16.59 -6.73 -2.54
C LEU A 102 17.09 -5.37 -1.99
N PRO A 103 16.45 -4.24 -2.37
CA PRO A 103 16.79 -2.94 -1.79
C PRO A 103 16.64 -2.95 -0.26
N ALA A 104 17.70 -2.52 0.43
CA ALA A 104 17.80 -2.56 1.88
C ALA A 104 17.57 -1.20 2.55
N TYR A 105 16.87 -1.24 3.68
CA TYR A 105 16.52 -0.07 4.49
C TYR A 105 16.82 -0.32 5.97
N ALA A 106 17.03 0.77 6.71
CA ALA A 106 17.44 0.73 8.12
C ALA A 106 16.30 1.07 9.09
N GLY A 107 15.29 1.81 8.63
CA GLY A 107 14.15 2.21 9.44
C GLY A 107 12.84 2.24 8.66
N ALA A 108 11.78 2.61 9.36
CA ALA A 108 10.45 2.74 8.79
C ALA A 108 9.58 3.75 9.54
N MET A 109 8.64 4.34 8.82
CA MET A 109 7.48 5.06 9.32
C MET A 109 6.24 4.17 9.13
N LYS A 110 5.72 3.65 10.23
CA LYS A 110 4.57 2.73 10.25
C LYS A 110 3.23 3.46 10.30
N VAL A 111 2.19 2.72 9.94
CA VAL A 111 0.78 3.07 10.22
C VAL A 111 0.48 2.93 11.72
N LEU A 112 -0.52 3.66 12.23
CA LEU A 112 -0.99 3.54 13.61
C LEU A 112 -1.31 2.08 13.95
N THR A 113 -0.82 1.60 15.09
CA THR A 113 -0.90 0.19 15.49
C THR A 113 -2.33 -0.34 15.52
N ASN A 114 -3.31 0.45 15.97
CA ASN A 114 -4.73 0.04 16.02
C ASN A 114 -5.32 -0.27 14.63
N ILE A 115 -4.82 0.38 13.58
CA ILE A 115 -5.22 0.13 12.19
C ILE A 115 -4.38 -1.01 11.61
N GLU A 116 -3.06 -0.98 11.82
CA GLU A 116 -2.11 -1.97 11.29
C GLU A 116 -2.48 -3.41 11.65
N VAL A 117 -2.77 -3.66 12.93
CA VAL A 117 -3.06 -5.02 13.42
C VAL A 117 -4.31 -5.61 12.77
N LYS A 118 -5.26 -4.76 12.36
CA LYS A 118 -6.55 -5.15 11.77
C LYS A 118 -6.55 -5.23 10.25
N ALA A 119 -5.59 -4.59 9.58
CA ALA A 119 -5.50 -4.61 8.12
C ALA A 119 -5.17 -6.02 7.60
N ALA A 120 -5.82 -6.41 6.49
CA ALA A 120 -5.56 -7.68 5.81
C ALA A 120 -4.18 -7.71 5.13
N GLY A 121 -3.65 -6.55 4.76
CA GLY A 121 -2.30 -6.41 4.23
C GLY A 121 -1.60 -5.14 4.70
N ASN A 122 -0.27 -5.17 4.63
CA ASN A 122 0.59 -4.04 4.98
C ASN A 122 1.80 -4.03 4.03
N GLY A 123 1.95 -2.97 3.22
CA GLY A 123 2.96 -2.91 2.16
C GLY A 123 3.75 -1.61 2.11
N ALA A 124 5.00 -1.70 1.64
CA ALA A 124 5.90 -0.56 1.53
C ALA A 124 5.58 0.33 0.31
N LEU A 125 5.49 1.64 0.51
CA LEU A 125 5.18 2.66 -0.52
C LEU A 125 6.38 3.10 -1.37
N ASN A 126 7.56 2.57 -1.03
CA ASN A 126 8.82 3.00 -1.60
C ASN A 126 8.87 2.71 -3.10
N ALA A 127 9.40 3.68 -3.85
CA ALA A 127 9.84 3.49 -5.22
C ALA A 127 11.21 4.14 -5.36
N ILE A 128 12.02 3.60 -6.26
CA ILE A 128 13.39 4.06 -6.51
C ILE A 128 13.40 4.65 -7.92
N PRO A 129 13.74 5.93 -8.10
CA PRO A 129 13.91 6.50 -9.43
C PRO A 129 15.18 5.96 -10.08
N GLU A 130 15.22 5.96 -11.40
CA GLU A 130 16.46 5.72 -12.15
C GLU A 130 17.45 6.88 -11.97
N SER A 131 18.67 6.74 -12.48
CA SER A 131 19.74 7.75 -12.37
C SER A 131 19.38 9.12 -12.95
N ASP A 132 18.43 9.17 -13.88
CA ASP A 132 17.88 10.41 -14.46
C ASP A 132 16.67 10.97 -13.70
N GLY A 133 16.33 10.39 -12.53
CA GLY A 133 15.22 10.81 -11.68
C GLY A 133 13.85 10.29 -12.12
N VAL A 134 13.78 9.48 -13.19
CA VAL A 134 12.52 8.97 -13.74
C VAL A 134 12.21 7.59 -13.16
N TYR A 135 10.99 7.39 -12.68
CA TYR A 135 10.52 6.09 -12.22
C TYR A 135 10.16 5.21 -13.41
N ARG A 136 10.89 4.10 -13.58
CA ARG A 136 10.60 3.10 -14.64
C ARG A 136 10.34 1.71 -14.09
N ARG A 137 11.00 1.38 -12.99
CA ARG A 137 10.90 0.09 -12.31
C ARG A 137 10.38 0.27 -10.89
N ILE A 138 9.70 -0.74 -10.37
CA ILE A 138 9.22 -0.79 -8.99
C ILE A 138 9.75 -2.07 -8.34
N PRO A 139 10.42 -1.99 -7.17
CA PRO A 139 10.79 -3.17 -6.41
C PRO A 139 9.55 -3.85 -5.84
N MET A 140 9.42 -5.16 -6.04
CA MET A 140 8.27 -5.91 -5.54
C MET A 140 8.45 -6.32 -4.07
N PHE A 141 9.70 -6.46 -3.65
CA PHE A 141 10.10 -6.74 -2.28
C PHE A 141 11.27 -5.85 -1.87
N MET A 142 11.41 -5.60 -0.58
CA MET A 142 12.48 -4.81 0.03
C MET A 142 12.89 -5.46 1.35
N THR A 143 14.06 -5.10 1.88
CA THR A 143 14.50 -5.56 3.19
C THR A 143 14.54 -4.43 4.21
N LEU A 144 14.12 -4.75 5.44
CA LEU A 144 14.32 -3.91 6.62
C LEU A 144 14.85 -4.81 7.73
N LYS A 145 16.09 -4.55 8.17
CA LYS A 145 16.79 -5.38 9.18
C LYS A 145 16.73 -6.87 8.82
N ASP A 146 17.14 -7.20 7.60
CA ASP A 146 17.18 -8.56 7.00
C ASP A 146 15.84 -9.28 6.83
N LYS A 147 14.71 -8.64 7.16
CA LYS A 147 13.38 -9.18 6.90
C LYS A 147 12.84 -8.66 5.58
N ILE A 148 12.23 -9.55 4.80
CA ILE A 148 11.60 -9.22 3.52
C ILE A 148 10.22 -8.62 3.78
N TYR A 149 9.95 -7.49 3.15
CA TYR A 149 8.66 -6.81 3.12
C TYR A 149 8.15 -6.72 1.69
N PRO A 150 6.84 -6.91 1.45
CA PRO A 150 6.26 -6.67 0.14
C PRO A 150 6.10 -5.17 -0.10
N SER A 151 6.23 -4.76 -1.36
CA SER A 151 5.72 -3.45 -1.78
C SER A 151 4.20 -3.38 -1.61
N LEU A 152 3.66 -2.16 -1.55
CA LEU A 152 2.21 -1.95 -1.56
C LEU A 152 1.56 -2.66 -2.75
N VAL A 153 2.22 -2.65 -3.91
CA VAL A 153 1.76 -3.29 -5.14
C VAL A 153 1.65 -4.80 -4.98
N ALA A 154 2.73 -5.45 -4.52
CA ALA A 154 2.77 -6.89 -4.31
C ALA A 154 1.71 -7.33 -3.29
N GLU A 155 1.60 -6.59 -2.18
CA GLU A 155 0.68 -6.89 -1.10
C GLU A 155 -0.80 -6.70 -1.51
N SER A 156 -1.07 -5.66 -2.30
CA SER A 156 -2.40 -5.44 -2.89
C SER A 156 -2.82 -6.63 -3.75
N LEU A 157 -1.91 -7.14 -4.58
CA LEU A 157 -2.16 -8.31 -5.41
C LEU A 157 -2.34 -9.59 -4.58
N ARG A 158 -1.64 -9.72 -3.45
CA ARG A 158 -1.81 -10.84 -2.53
C ARG A 158 -3.20 -10.83 -1.89
N VAL A 159 -3.57 -9.70 -1.29
CA VAL A 159 -4.86 -9.54 -0.59
C VAL A 159 -6.03 -9.68 -1.55
N ALA A 160 -5.96 -9.08 -2.74
CA ALA A 160 -7.01 -9.18 -3.74
C ALA A 160 -7.24 -10.60 -4.29
N GLN A 161 -6.24 -11.48 -4.17
CA GLN A 161 -6.33 -12.89 -4.55
C GLN A 161 -6.61 -13.82 -3.36
N ASP A 162 -6.83 -13.27 -2.17
CA ASP A 162 -6.94 -14.04 -0.92
C ASP A 162 -5.76 -15.02 -0.70
N ALA A 163 -4.57 -14.62 -1.16
CA ALA A 163 -3.37 -15.44 -1.04
C ALA A 163 -2.69 -15.22 0.32
N SER A 164 -2.07 -16.27 0.87
CA SER A 164 -1.36 -16.17 2.15
C SER A 164 0.15 -15.92 2.01
N THR A 165 0.76 -16.38 0.91
CA THR A 165 2.22 -16.50 0.80
C THR A 165 2.74 -16.04 -0.56
N PHE A 166 3.90 -15.38 -0.56
CA PHE A 166 4.72 -15.16 -1.74
C PHE A 166 5.76 -16.28 -1.87
N ILE A 167 5.92 -16.82 -3.08
CA ILE A 167 7.03 -17.72 -3.42
C ILE A 167 8.02 -16.92 -4.26
N ILE A 168 9.12 -16.49 -3.65
CA ILE A 168 10.21 -15.76 -4.32
C ILE A 168 11.12 -16.78 -5.00
N ARG A 169 11.47 -16.51 -6.26
CA ARG A 169 12.34 -17.37 -7.07
C ARG A 169 13.63 -16.64 -7.36
N ALA A 170 14.74 -17.28 -7.01
CA ALA A 170 16.08 -16.86 -7.35
C ALA A 170 16.73 -17.93 -8.24
N VAL A 171 17.84 -17.57 -8.87
CA VAL A 171 18.73 -18.54 -9.54
C VAL A 171 19.11 -19.66 -8.54
N GLY A 172 19.36 -20.86 -9.05
CA GLY A 172 19.57 -22.07 -8.24
C GLY A 172 18.28 -22.82 -7.89
N ALA A 173 17.11 -22.27 -8.23
CA ALA A 173 15.85 -23.00 -8.21
C ALA A 173 15.76 -23.97 -9.40
N SER A 174 15.81 -25.29 -9.15
CA SER A 174 15.51 -26.31 -10.18
C SER A 174 16.47 -26.39 -11.39
N GLY A 175 17.78 -26.23 -11.17
CA GLY A 175 18.76 -26.56 -12.22
C GLY A 175 18.95 -25.51 -13.32
N GLU A 176 18.54 -24.26 -13.07
CA GLU A 176 19.12 -23.13 -13.79
C GLU A 176 20.60 -23.03 -13.37
N GLU A 177 21.48 -23.63 -14.16
CA GLU A 177 22.90 -23.32 -14.10
C GLU A 177 23.04 -21.84 -14.42
N GLY A 178 23.15 -21.01 -13.37
CA GLY A 178 23.60 -19.64 -13.53
C GLY A 178 24.93 -19.71 -14.23
N PHE A 179 24.97 -19.39 -15.52
CA PHE A 179 26.18 -19.24 -16.33
C PHE A 179 26.97 -17.98 -15.85
N GLY A 180 27.16 -17.84 -14.53
CA GLY A 180 27.63 -16.63 -13.84
C GLY A 180 26.53 -15.63 -13.43
N GLU A 181 25.25 -15.89 -13.74
CA GLU A 181 24.15 -15.00 -13.37
C GLU A 181 23.58 -15.34 -11.98
N THR A 182 23.40 -14.33 -11.13
CA THR A 182 22.86 -14.45 -9.77
C THR A 182 21.72 -13.45 -9.58
N GLY A 183 20.79 -13.75 -8.68
CA GLY A 183 19.70 -12.83 -8.34
C GLY A 183 18.31 -13.43 -8.45
N LEU A 184 17.32 -12.55 -8.42
CA LEU A 184 15.91 -12.89 -8.54
C LEU A 184 15.50 -13.07 -10.00
N VAL A 185 14.60 -14.02 -10.24
CA VAL A 185 14.03 -14.27 -11.58
C VAL A 185 12.53 -14.03 -11.61
N GLY A 186 11.89 -13.99 -10.44
CA GLY A 186 10.49 -13.64 -10.31
C GLY A 186 9.89 -14.09 -8.99
N PHE A 187 8.56 -14.00 -8.90
CA PHE A 187 7.82 -14.54 -7.76
C PHE A 187 6.44 -15.04 -8.19
N LYS A 188 5.84 -15.87 -7.34
CA LYS A 188 4.44 -16.31 -7.47
C LYS A 188 3.63 -15.82 -6.29
N VAL A 189 2.42 -15.32 -6.56
CA VAL A 189 1.41 -14.96 -5.57
C VAL A 189 0.02 -15.36 -6.08
N GLY A 190 -0.68 -16.19 -5.32
CA GLY A 190 -1.95 -16.76 -5.77
C GLY A 190 -1.81 -17.46 -7.12
N ALA A 191 -2.60 -17.02 -8.10
CA ALA A 191 -2.61 -17.55 -9.46
C ALA A 191 -1.57 -16.91 -10.39
N VAL A 192 -0.92 -15.82 -9.98
CA VAL A 192 -0.03 -15.02 -10.84
C VAL A 192 1.43 -15.36 -10.58
N THR A 193 2.19 -15.55 -11.66
CA THR A 193 3.66 -15.56 -11.63
C THR A 193 4.14 -14.31 -12.34
N VAL A 194 4.99 -13.54 -11.68
CA VAL A 194 5.49 -12.25 -12.16
C VAL A 194 7.01 -12.38 -12.34
N PRO A 195 7.53 -12.24 -13.57
CA PRO A 195 8.97 -12.18 -13.79
C PRO A 195 9.52 -10.86 -13.23
N THR A 196 10.73 -10.90 -12.70
CA THR A 196 11.45 -9.72 -12.20
C THR A 196 12.83 -9.64 -12.83
N ASP A 197 13.48 -8.49 -12.70
CA ASP A 197 14.94 -8.41 -12.86
C ASP A 197 15.66 -9.03 -11.65
N GLU A 198 16.99 -9.06 -11.71
CA GLU A 198 17.87 -9.66 -10.70
C GLU A 198 17.71 -9.04 -9.30
N ASN A 199 17.19 -7.81 -9.23
CA ASN A 199 16.95 -7.07 -7.99
C ASN A 199 15.48 -7.13 -7.53
N GLY A 200 14.67 -8.01 -8.13
CA GLY A 200 13.26 -8.18 -7.77
C GLY A 200 12.35 -7.04 -8.21
N GLN A 201 12.75 -6.28 -9.24
CA GLN A 201 11.98 -5.17 -9.77
C GLN A 201 11.20 -5.56 -11.02
N ILE A 202 10.10 -4.85 -11.28
CA ILE A 202 9.31 -4.99 -12.50
C ILE A 202 9.32 -3.69 -13.31
N TRP A 203 9.30 -3.82 -14.63
CA TRP A 203 9.05 -2.68 -15.53
C TRP A 203 7.60 -2.23 -15.43
N VAL A 204 7.40 -0.94 -15.19
CA VAL A 204 6.06 -0.36 -15.12
C VAL A 204 5.60 -0.02 -16.52
N ARG A 205 4.45 -0.59 -16.91
CA ARG A 205 3.75 -0.18 -18.13
C ARG A 205 2.90 1.06 -17.86
N PHE A 206 3.46 2.23 -18.13
CA PHE A 206 2.73 3.49 -18.03
C PHE A 206 1.67 3.58 -19.12
N THR A 207 0.43 3.92 -18.74
CA THR A 207 -0.72 4.02 -19.66
C THR A 207 -1.23 5.44 -19.83
N GLY A 208 -0.54 6.43 -19.23
CA GLY A 208 -0.99 7.82 -19.19
C GLY A 208 -2.15 8.05 -18.21
N ASP A 209 -2.63 9.28 -18.15
CA ASP A 209 -3.84 9.64 -17.41
C ASP A 209 -5.08 9.17 -18.19
N ILE A 210 -5.90 8.33 -17.56
CA ILE A 210 -7.14 7.81 -18.13
C ILE A 210 -8.27 8.23 -17.18
N PRO A 211 -8.98 9.34 -17.48
CA PRO A 211 -10.02 9.90 -16.61
C PRO A 211 -11.09 8.88 -16.19
N ASP A 212 -11.37 7.91 -17.05
CA ASP A 212 -12.37 6.88 -16.80
C ASP A 212 -12.02 5.94 -15.64
N ARG A 213 -10.74 5.85 -15.24
CA ARG A 213 -10.30 5.04 -14.09
C ARG A 213 -10.54 5.71 -12.73
N TYR A 214 -10.95 6.98 -12.72
CA TYR A 214 -11.18 7.72 -11.48
C TYR A 214 -12.65 7.70 -11.11
N VAL A 215 -12.91 7.38 -9.85
CA VAL A 215 -14.21 7.56 -9.20
C VAL A 215 -14.04 8.63 -8.13
N PRO A 216 -14.69 9.81 -8.26
CA PRO A 216 -14.66 10.82 -7.20
C PRO A 216 -15.22 10.26 -5.89
N ALA A 217 -14.53 10.48 -4.77
CA ALA A 217 -14.93 9.96 -3.47
C ALA A 217 -16.36 10.37 -3.06
N TRP A 218 -16.81 11.58 -3.44
CA TRP A 218 -18.17 12.02 -3.16
C TRP A 218 -19.23 11.17 -3.86
N GLN A 219 -18.97 10.64 -5.07
CA GLN A 219 -19.91 9.75 -5.75
C GLN A 219 -20.04 8.43 -4.99
N LEU A 220 -18.94 7.89 -4.48
CA LEU A 220 -18.96 6.69 -3.64
C LEU A 220 -19.76 6.92 -2.35
N LEU A 221 -19.51 8.04 -1.66
CA LEU A 221 -20.19 8.36 -0.40
C LEU A 221 -21.70 8.58 -0.60
N GLU A 222 -22.11 9.19 -1.71
CA GLU A 222 -23.52 9.39 -2.06
C GLU A 222 -24.18 8.14 -2.69
N GLY A 223 -23.46 7.01 -2.86
CA GLY A 223 -23.99 5.81 -3.50
C GLY A 223 -24.25 5.96 -5.01
N LYS A 224 -23.56 6.91 -5.66
CA LYS A 224 -23.65 7.22 -7.09
C LYS A 224 -22.45 6.70 -7.90
N ALA A 225 -21.47 6.08 -7.25
CA ALA A 225 -20.32 5.51 -7.95
C ALA A 225 -20.76 4.33 -8.83
N PRO A 226 -20.30 4.24 -10.10
CA PRO A 226 -20.59 3.10 -10.96
C PRO A 226 -20.00 1.81 -10.37
N ALA A 227 -20.85 0.83 -10.06
CA ALA A 227 -20.44 -0.41 -9.40
C ALA A 227 -19.45 -1.21 -10.27
N GLU A 228 -19.65 -1.20 -11.58
CA GLU A 228 -18.79 -1.86 -12.57
C GLU A 228 -17.33 -1.36 -12.58
N LYS A 229 -17.07 -0.18 -12.02
CA LYS A 229 -15.71 0.38 -11.85
C LYS A 229 -15.03 -0.06 -10.55
N LEU A 230 -15.78 -0.64 -9.61
CA LEU A 230 -15.34 -0.91 -8.24
C LEU A 230 -15.43 -2.41 -7.89
N GLU A 231 -16.53 -3.07 -8.27
CA GLU A 231 -16.77 -4.48 -8.01
C GLU A 231 -15.68 -5.34 -8.67
N GLY A 232 -15.05 -6.22 -7.88
CA GLY A 232 -13.98 -7.09 -8.37
C GLY A 232 -12.67 -6.37 -8.73
N HIS A 233 -12.54 -5.08 -8.38
CA HIS A 233 -11.34 -4.29 -8.65
C HIS A 233 -10.52 -4.05 -7.38
N ILE A 234 -9.21 -3.87 -7.57
CA ILE A 234 -8.32 -3.29 -6.56
C ILE A 234 -8.50 -1.79 -6.63
N VAL A 235 -9.00 -1.17 -5.56
CA VAL A 235 -9.28 0.27 -5.50
C VAL A 235 -8.17 0.95 -4.72
N LEU A 236 -7.41 1.83 -5.39
CA LEU A 236 -6.39 2.63 -4.75
C LEU A 236 -6.97 3.96 -4.26
N ILE A 237 -6.79 4.23 -2.98
CA ILE A 237 -7.13 5.49 -2.32
C ILE A 237 -5.81 6.19 -2.03
N GLY A 238 -5.57 7.28 -2.73
CA GLY A 238 -4.45 8.17 -2.48
C GLY A 238 -4.88 9.62 -2.62
N THR A 239 -3.93 10.51 -2.39
CA THR A 239 -4.15 11.94 -2.65
C THR A 239 -3.95 12.24 -4.13
N SER A 240 -4.71 13.18 -4.69
CA SER A 240 -4.49 13.61 -6.07
C SER A 240 -3.15 14.35 -6.18
N ALA A 241 -2.40 14.15 -7.27
CA ALA A 241 -1.13 14.85 -7.56
C ALA A 241 -1.20 16.36 -7.33
N ALA A 242 -2.35 16.96 -7.64
CA ALA A 242 -2.58 18.39 -7.53
C ALA A 242 -2.57 18.90 -6.07
N ALA A 243 -2.90 18.06 -5.09
CA ALA A 243 -3.08 18.48 -3.70
C ALA A 243 -1.78 18.50 -2.89
N LEU A 244 -0.76 17.70 -3.27
CA LEU A 244 0.43 17.48 -2.43
C LEU A 244 1.78 17.79 -3.08
N LYS A 245 1.82 18.23 -4.35
CA LYS A 245 3.07 18.28 -5.14
C LYS A 245 3.83 16.94 -5.13
N ASP A 246 3.14 15.81 -4.86
CA ASP A 246 3.69 14.46 -4.98
C ASP A 246 3.69 14.06 -6.46
N LEU A 247 4.55 14.76 -7.19
CA LEU A 247 4.75 14.63 -8.62
C LEU A 247 5.96 13.71 -8.81
N ARG A 248 5.72 12.47 -9.20
CA ARG A 248 6.79 11.57 -9.61
C ARG A 248 6.99 11.70 -11.12
N ALA A 249 8.22 11.98 -11.54
CA ALA A 249 8.55 12.00 -12.96
C ALA A 249 8.46 10.57 -13.50
N THR A 250 7.57 10.37 -14.48
CA THR A 250 7.41 9.12 -15.22
C THR A 250 7.79 9.37 -16.68
N PRO A 251 8.13 8.32 -17.47
CA PRO A 251 8.47 8.48 -18.89
C PRO A 251 7.38 9.16 -19.73
N LEU A 252 6.12 9.14 -19.27
CA LEU A 252 4.98 9.75 -19.97
C LEU A 252 4.59 11.12 -19.41
N ASN A 253 4.95 11.42 -18.17
CA ASN A 253 4.59 12.69 -17.53
C ASN A 253 5.65 13.05 -16.46
N PRO A 254 6.38 14.17 -16.61
CA PRO A 254 7.35 14.63 -15.61
C PRO A 254 6.71 15.06 -14.28
N ALA A 255 5.38 15.07 -14.21
CA ALA A 255 4.57 15.44 -13.06
C ALA A 255 3.36 14.51 -12.88
N ALA A 256 3.59 13.22 -12.65
CA ALA A 256 2.52 12.23 -12.50
C ALA A 256 2.12 11.97 -11.04
N ALA A 257 0.84 11.67 -10.78
CA ALA A 257 0.35 11.26 -9.46
C ALA A 257 0.73 9.81 -9.12
N GLY A 258 1.05 9.54 -7.86
CA GLY A 258 1.32 8.17 -7.35
C GLY A 258 0.20 7.16 -7.64
N VAL A 259 -1.07 7.62 -7.63
CA VAL A 259 -2.30 6.81 -7.79
C VAL A 259 -2.59 6.39 -9.26
N SER A 260 -1.78 6.80 -10.24
CA SER A 260 -2.20 6.74 -11.66
C SER A 260 -1.86 5.45 -12.42
N TYR A 261 -1.21 4.44 -11.82
CA TYR A 261 -0.52 3.42 -12.63
C TYR A 261 -0.67 1.97 -12.19
N MET A 262 -1.86 1.39 -12.32
CA MET A 262 -2.03 -0.08 -12.49
C MET A 262 -3.27 -0.39 -13.36
N GLN A 263 -3.14 -1.28 -14.36
CA GLN A 263 -4.33 -1.88 -15.02
C GLN A 263 -4.16 -3.38 -15.33
N ARG A 264 -5.21 -4.10 -14.92
CA ARG A 264 -5.86 -5.34 -15.39
C ARG A 264 -5.21 -6.12 -16.55
N HIS A 265 -4.92 -7.40 -16.30
CA HIS A 265 -4.84 -8.42 -17.36
C HIS A 265 -6.27 -8.76 -17.82
N SER A 266 -6.65 -8.40 -19.05
CA SER A 266 -7.74 -9.06 -19.76
C SER A 266 -7.15 -10.22 -20.55
N LYS A 267 -7.64 -11.44 -20.29
CA LYS A 267 -7.40 -12.60 -21.16
C LYS A 267 -7.78 -12.24 -22.60
N GLN A 268 -6.85 -12.40 -23.53
CA GLN A 268 -7.17 -12.68 -24.92
C GLN A 268 -6.42 -13.95 -25.30
N TYR A 269 -7.24 -14.98 -25.54
CA TYR A 269 -7.03 -16.31 -26.17
C TYR A 269 -5.70 -17.02 -25.98
#